data_AF-A0A024TI41-F1
#
_entry.id   AF-A0A024TI41-F1
#
_cell.length_a   1.000
_cell.length_b   1.000
_cell.length_c   1.000
_cell.angle_alpha   90.00
_cell.angle_beta   90.00
_cell.angle_gamma   90.00
#
_symmetry.space_group_name_H-M   'P 1'
#
loop_
_entity.id
_entity.type
_entity.pdbx_description
1 polymer ?
#
loop_
_entity_poly.entity_id
_entity_poly.type
_entity_poly.pdbx_seq_one_letter_code
_entity_poly.pdbx_strand_id
1 'polypeptide(L)'
;MSSSSGLIKKNYLADQKAFMAHFHAQALLLSAFKSTLLQGALVFNAYVESLDLDDDDTNSDDDELLAKPAKEDKPVFIPPTPYEFAIKVEHTFVRMVSNTTVQRSLEVLSLHFLDVRTAGKLMKDTTKSAVRKYARWNSTSLAAIRISKTAFRASILSNAAVFVVEEIVDAIKTFFNLGSKKPDDTSVFLTRLLLAARKFLQAVIGTTVGGALGTLVSPGKGTFVGAFVGESIGYSL
;
A
#
# COMPACT_ATOMS: atom_id res chain seq x y z
N MET A 1 42.85 5.69 -7.40
CA MET A 1 41.58 5.43 -6.68
C MET A 1 41.40 6.39 -5.49
N SER A 2 41.30 7.71 -5.70
CA SER A 2 40.92 8.65 -4.63
C SER A 2 40.49 10.00 -5.19
N SER A 3 39.35 10.04 -5.89
CA SER A 3 38.73 11.34 -6.26
C SER A 3 37.22 11.26 -6.56
N SER A 4 36.64 10.07 -6.71
CA SER A 4 35.19 9.92 -6.94
C SER A 4 34.34 10.00 -5.64
N SER A 5 34.93 9.66 -4.49
CA SER A 5 34.21 9.61 -3.21
C SER A 5 33.89 11.00 -2.62
N GLY A 6 34.57 12.06 -3.08
CA GLY A 6 34.37 13.43 -2.62
C GLY A 6 33.22 14.18 -3.32
N LEU A 7 32.91 13.80 -4.56
CA LEU A 7 31.84 14.41 -5.37
C LEU A 7 30.45 13.86 -5.01
N ILE A 8 30.36 12.57 -4.67
CA ILE A 8 29.14 11.97 -4.13
C ILE A 8 28.80 12.59 -2.77
N LYS A 9 29.83 12.95 -1.98
CA LYS A 9 29.63 13.56 -0.67
C LYS A 9 29.08 15.01 -0.68
N LYS A 10 29.14 15.74 -1.79
CA LYS A 10 28.64 17.13 -1.80
C LYS A 10 27.18 17.26 -2.24
N ASN A 11 26.62 16.22 -2.85
CA ASN A 11 25.23 16.24 -3.31
C ASN A 11 24.21 15.66 -2.31
N TYR A 12 24.63 14.94 -1.25
CA TYR A 12 23.68 14.38 -0.27
C TYR A 12 23.20 15.38 0.79
N LEU A 13 23.98 16.41 1.11
CA LEU A 13 23.56 17.45 2.08
C LEU A 13 22.50 18.40 1.50
N ALA A 14 22.45 18.55 0.17
CA ALA A 14 21.39 19.31 -0.51
C ALA A 14 20.08 18.50 -0.60
N ASP A 15 20.15 17.17 -0.61
CA ASP A 15 19.00 16.27 -0.74
C ASP A 15 18.39 15.85 0.62
N GLN A 16 18.95 16.29 1.75
CA GLN A 16 18.33 16.10 3.06
C GLN A 16 16.98 16.83 3.15
N LYS A 17 16.80 17.93 2.40
CA LYS A 17 15.48 18.56 2.17
C LYS A 17 14.51 17.64 1.41
N ALA A 18 14.98 16.81 0.49
CA ALA A 18 14.15 15.83 -0.20
C ALA A 18 13.86 14.62 0.69
N PHE A 19 14.84 14.18 1.49
CA PHE A 19 14.65 13.11 2.47
C PHE A 19 13.60 13.52 3.50
N MET A 20 13.72 14.70 4.13
CA MET A 20 12.79 15.20 5.15
C MET A 20 11.54 15.86 4.58
N ALA A 21 11.37 15.93 3.26
CA ALA A 21 10.21 16.57 2.63
C ALA A 21 8.86 16.01 3.11
N HIS A 22 8.82 14.73 3.50
CA HIS A 22 7.64 14.09 4.03
C HIS A 22 7.24 14.55 5.45
N PHE A 23 8.16 15.21 6.17
CA PHE A 23 7.90 15.87 7.45
C PHE A 23 7.52 17.35 7.32
N HIS A 24 7.47 17.91 6.11
CA HIS A 24 6.99 19.27 5.93
C HIS A 24 5.50 19.35 6.30
N ALA A 25 5.07 20.50 6.80
CA ALA A 25 3.68 20.70 7.26
C ALA A 25 2.64 20.29 6.21
N GLN A 26 2.90 20.56 4.92
CA GLN A 26 2.00 20.17 3.82
C GLN A 26 1.90 18.65 3.65
N ALA A 27 3.02 17.92 3.78
CA ALA A 27 3.04 16.48 3.66
C ALA A 27 2.41 15.80 4.89
N LEU A 28 2.67 16.32 6.09
CA LEU A 28 2.02 15.86 7.32
C LEU A 28 0.51 16.13 7.30
N LEU A 29 0.10 17.33 6.88
CA LEU A 29 -1.32 17.67 6.74
C LEU A 29 -2.01 16.77 5.71
N LEU A 30 -1.37 16.50 4.57
CA LEU A 30 -1.89 15.57 3.58
C LEU A 30 -2.01 14.14 4.15
N SER A 31 -1.03 13.68 4.92
CA SER A 31 -1.08 12.37 5.58
C SER A 31 -2.19 12.31 6.64
N ALA A 32 -2.38 13.36 7.44
CA ALA A 32 -3.44 13.45 8.44
C ALA A 32 -4.84 13.50 7.79
N PHE A 33 -4.97 14.22 6.68
CA PHE A 33 -6.19 14.24 5.90
C PHE A 33 -6.50 12.85 5.31
N LYS A 34 -5.49 12.19 4.73
CA LYS A 34 -5.65 10.84 4.19
C LYS A 34 -6.03 9.81 5.26
N SER A 35 -5.42 9.86 6.44
CA SER A 35 -5.76 8.93 7.54
C SER A 35 -7.18 9.16 8.04
N THR A 36 -7.62 10.42 8.12
CA THR A 36 -8.99 10.77 8.50
C THR A 36 -10.00 10.26 7.46
N LEU A 37 -9.73 10.47 6.17
CA LEU A 37 -10.59 9.97 5.10
C LEU A 37 -10.66 8.44 5.07
N LEU A 38 -9.51 7.76 5.22
CA LEU A 38 -9.46 6.31 5.22
C LEU A 38 -10.27 5.74 6.39
N GLN A 39 -10.09 6.29 7.60
CA GLN A 39 -10.85 5.84 8.77
C GLN A 39 -12.34 6.17 8.63
N GLY A 40 -12.70 7.32 8.07
CA GLY A 40 -14.07 7.68 7.75
C GLY A 40 -14.71 6.72 6.76
N ALA A 41 -13.99 6.34 5.71
CA ALA A 41 -14.46 5.37 4.71
C ALA A 41 -14.68 3.98 5.33
N LEU A 42 -13.83 3.53 6.25
CA LEU A 42 -14.03 2.26 6.96
C LEU A 42 -15.27 2.27 7.84
N VAL A 43 -15.52 3.37 8.56
CA VAL A 43 -16.74 3.53 9.38
C VAL A 43 -17.97 3.57 8.49
N PHE A 44 -17.91 4.29 7.36
CA PHE A 44 -18.99 4.31 6.39
C PHE A 44 -19.25 2.94 5.77
N ASN A 45 -18.20 2.18 5.44
CA ASN A 45 -18.34 0.83 4.92
C ASN A 45 -19.03 -0.10 5.93
N ALA A 46 -18.63 -0.05 7.20
CA ALA A 46 -19.27 -0.82 8.26
C ALA A 46 -20.74 -0.40 8.49
N TYR A 47 -21.06 0.88 8.32
CA TYR A 47 -22.44 1.37 8.33
C TYR A 47 -23.24 0.81 7.15
N VAL A 48 -22.71 0.91 5.92
CA VAL A 48 -23.37 0.37 4.72
C VAL A 48 -23.57 -1.13 4.81
N GLU A 49 -22.60 -1.87 5.33
CA GLU A 49 -22.70 -3.32 5.55
C GLU A 49 -23.80 -3.69 6.57
N SER A 50 -24.10 -2.78 7.50
CA SER A 50 -25.23 -2.95 8.44
C SER A 50 -26.58 -2.53 7.89
N LEU A 51 -26.60 -1.79 6.78
CA LEU A 51 -27.85 -1.49 6.07
C LEU A 51 -28.22 -2.75 5.27
N ASP A 52 -29.46 -3.22 5.41
CA ASP A 52 -30.00 -4.37 4.66
C ASP A 52 -30.27 -3.95 3.21
N LEU A 53 -29.21 -3.63 2.45
CA LEU A 53 -29.25 -3.47 1.00
C LEU A 53 -29.22 -4.85 0.35
N ASP A 54 -30.15 -5.73 0.75
CA ASP A 54 -30.51 -6.88 -0.09
C ASP A 54 -31.36 -6.31 -1.24
N ASP A 55 -30.98 -6.61 -2.48
CA ASP A 55 -31.58 -6.09 -3.70
C ASP A 55 -33.12 -6.20 -3.72
N ASP A 56 -33.82 -5.07 -3.57
CA ASP A 56 -35.22 -4.93 -4.00
C ASP A 56 -35.26 -4.79 -5.54
N ASP A 57 -34.80 -5.83 -6.25
CA ASP A 57 -35.06 -5.97 -7.68
C ASP A 57 -36.37 -6.72 -7.91
N THR A 58 -37.43 -5.93 -7.97
CA THR A 58 -38.61 -6.07 -8.83
C THR A 58 -38.36 -6.99 -10.05
N ASN A 59 -39.02 -8.15 -10.13
CA ASN A 59 -39.93 -8.57 -11.22
C ASN A 59 -40.27 -10.08 -11.19
N SER A 60 -41.58 -10.35 -11.21
CA SER A 60 -42.30 -11.47 -11.83
C SER A 60 -42.24 -12.87 -11.18
N ASP A 61 -43.39 -13.21 -10.59
CA ASP A 61 -44.11 -14.49 -10.56
C ASP A 61 -43.36 -15.83 -10.77
N ASP A 62 -43.68 -16.77 -9.88
CA ASP A 62 -43.47 -18.23 -9.94
C ASP A 62 -42.03 -18.75 -9.71
N ASP A 63 -41.70 -19.14 -8.48
CA ASP A 63 -41.68 -20.56 -8.07
C ASP A 63 -41.12 -20.74 -6.64
N GLU A 64 -41.88 -21.45 -5.84
CA GLU A 64 -41.61 -21.84 -4.46
C GLU A 64 -40.70 -23.08 -4.45
N LEU A 65 -39.36 -22.96 -4.35
CA LEU A 65 -38.53 -24.14 -4.01
C LEU A 65 -37.10 -23.92 -3.47
N LEU A 66 -36.76 -22.77 -2.90
CA LEU A 66 -35.57 -22.69 -2.04
C LEU A 66 -35.90 -21.87 -0.81
N ALA A 67 -36.16 -22.57 0.29
CA ALA A 67 -36.17 -21.99 1.63
C ALA A 67 -34.90 -21.16 1.79
N LYS A 68 -35.06 -19.83 1.88
CA LYS A 68 -33.98 -18.92 2.25
C LYS A 68 -33.37 -19.47 3.56
N PRO A 69 -32.07 -19.79 3.62
CA PRO A 69 -31.47 -20.18 4.89
C PRO A 69 -31.70 -19.03 5.88
N ALA A 70 -32.00 -19.40 7.13
CA ALA A 70 -32.29 -18.46 8.21
C ALA A 70 -31.30 -17.30 8.18
N LYS A 71 -31.82 -16.05 8.21
CA LYS A 71 -31.02 -14.83 8.32
C LYS A 71 -30.06 -15.01 9.51
N GLU A 72 -28.80 -15.32 9.25
CA GLU A 72 -27.75 -15.24 10.27
C GLU A 72 -27.73 -13.80 10.77
N ASP A 73 -27.66 -13.63 12.09
CA ASP A 73 -27.63 -12.34 12.79
C ASP A 73 -26.57 -11.41 12.17
N LYS A 74 -26.97 -10.54 11.22
CA LYS A 74 -26.09 -9.50 10.67
C LYS A 74 -25.70 -8.55 11.83
N PRO A 75 -24.41 -8.19 11.97
CA PRO A 75 -23.94 -7.41 13.11
C PRO A 75 -24.57 -6.00 13.11
N VAL A 76 -25.24 -5.65 14.20
CA VAL A 76 -25.75 -4.28 14.43
C VAL A 76 -24.56 -3.32 14.43
N PHE A 77 -24.60 -2.29 13.57
CA PHE A 77 -23.56 -1.27 13.55
C PHE A 77 -23.63 -0.40 14.80
N ILE A 78 -22.53 -0.39 15.55
CA ILE A 78 -22.32 0.51 16.67
C ILE A 78 -21.30 1.56 16.20
N PRO A 79 -21.69 2.84 16.07
CA PRO A 79 -20.75 3.88 15.67
C PRO A 79 -19.65 4.02 16.73
N PRO A 80 -18.38 4.15 16.33
CA PRO A 80 -17.29 4.39 17.27
C PRO A 80 -17.47 5.73 17.96
N THR A 81 -17.04 5.82 19.21
CA THR A 81 -17.02 7.12 19.90
C THR A 81 -16.02 8.06 19.21
N PRO A 82 -16.19 9.40 19.33
CA PRO A 82 -15.24 10.36 18.75
C PRO A 82 -13.79 10.10 19.21
N TYR A 83 -13.62 9.64 20.45
CA TYR A 83 -12.32 9.31 21.02
C TYR A 83 -11.69 8.07 20.37
N GLU A 84 -12.46 6.98 20.21
CA GLU A 84 -11.99 5.76 19.53
C GLU A 84 -11.65 6.03 18.06
N PHE A 85 -12.46 6.86 17.40
CA PHE A 85 -12.19 7.29 16.04
C PHE A 85 -10.87 8.06 15.95
N ALA A 86 -10.64 9.03 16.86
CA ALA A 86 -9.40 9.80 16.90
C ALA A 86 -8.16 8.91 17.10
N ILE A 87 -8.23 7.92 17.99
CA ILE A 87 -7.14 6.95 18.21
C ILE A 87 -6.84 6.15 16.93
N LYS A 88 -7.88 5.68 16.21
CA LYS A 88 -7.68 4.94 14.95
C LYS A 88 -7.08 5.82 13.86
N VAL A 89 -7.51 7.09 13.77
CA VAL A 89 -6.94 8.08 12.84
C VAL A 89 -5.47 8.35 13.17
N GLU A 90 -5.13 8.51 14.45
CA GLU A 90 -3.76 8.71 14.92
C GLU A 90 -2.87 7.52 14.56
N HIS A 91 -3.30 6.29 14.86
CA HIS A 91 -2.54 5.09 14.51
C HIS A 91 -2.30 4.97 13.00
N THR A 92 -3.32 5.26 12.19
CA THR A 92 -3.21 5.24 10.72
C THR A 92 -2.26 6.32 10.24
N PHE A 93 -2.34 7.52 10.82
CA PHE A 93 -1.43 8.62 10.52
C PHE A 93 0.03 8.28 10.83
N VAL A 94 0.31 7.77 12.03
CA VAL A 94 1.66 7.37 12.45
C VAL A 94 2.19 6.30 11.50
N ARG A 95 1.39 5.28 11.16
CA ARG A 95 1.77 4.25 10.17
C ARG A 95 2.11 4.85 8.81
N MET A 96 1.31 5.79 8.30
CA MET A 96 1.59 6.45 7.02
C MET A 96 2.92 7.20 7.04
N VAL A 97 3.18 7.97 8.12
CA VAL A 97 4.44 8.69 8.29
C VAL A 97 5.61 7.72 8.38
N SER A 98 5.50 6.65 9.17
CA SER A 98 6.50 5.58 9.27
C SER A 98 6.79 4.93 7.93
N ASN A 99 5.76 4.56 7.15
CA ASN A 99 5.93 3.96 5.83
C ASN A 99 6.74 4.87 4.90
N THR A 100 6.40 6.16 4.85
CA THR A 100 7.16 7.12 4.03
C THR A 100 8.60 7.30 4.52
N THR A 101 8.81 7.33 5.83
CA THR A 101 10.14 7.47 6.45
C THR A 101 11.04 6.28 6.11
N VAL A 102 10.51 5.06 6.28
CA VAL A 102 11.22 3.82 5.95
C VAL A 102 11.48 3.75 4.45
N GLN A 103 10.51 4.13 3.60
CA GLN A 103 10.72 4.17 2.15
C GLN A 103 11.87 5.11 1.79
N ARG A 104 11.89 6.35 2.30
CA ARG A 104 13.00 7.29 2.04
C ARG A 104 14.33 6.73 2.54
N SER A 105 14.33 6.03 3.66
CA SER A 105 15.52 5.35 4.19
C SER A 105 16.00 4.25 3.25
N LEU A 106 15.09 3.40 2.75
CA LEU A 106 15.41 2.36 1.77
C LEU A 106 15.87 2.94 0.42
N GLU A 107 15.38 4.11 0.00
CA GLU A 107 15.88 4.85 -1.18
C GLU A 107 17.35 5.22 -1.00
N VAL A 108 17.72 5.79 0.16
CA VAL A 108 19.11 6.14 0.49
C VAL A 108 19.99 4.89 0.57
N LEU A 109 19.52 3.83 1.24
CA LEU A 109 20.25 2.56 1.34
C LEU A 109 20.44 1.92 -0.04
N SER A 110 19.44 2.01 -0.93
CA SER A 110 19.55 1.50 -2.31
C SER A 110 20.65 2.21 -3.10
N LEU A 111 20.86 3.52 -2.89
CA LEU A 111 21.95 4.26 -3.53
C LEU A 111 23.33 3.92 -2.95
N HIS A 112 23.40 3.47 -1.69
CA HIS A 112 24.65 3.08 -1.06
C HIS A 112 25.07 1.65 -1.40
N PHE A 113 24.12 0.72 -1.49
CA PHE A 113 24.39 -0.70 -1.68
C PHE A 113 24.23 -1.21 -3.11
N LEU A 114 23.45 -0.53 -3.95
CA LEU A 114 23.22 -0.93 -5.33
C LEU A 114 23.88 0.05 -6.31
N ASP A 115 24.17 -0.44 -7.52
CA ASP A 115 24.55 0.43 -8.61
C ASP A 115 23.43 1.46 -8.91
N VAL A 116 23.84 2.68 -9.28
CA VAL A 116 22.95 3.82 -9.56
C VAL A 116 21.86 3.45 -10.56
N ARG A 117 22.19 2.62 -11.55
CA ARG A 117 21.23 2.17 -12.57
C ARG A 117 20.17 1.22 -12.00
N THR A 118 20.49 0.46 -10.97
CA THR A 118 19.55 -0.45 -10.31
C THR A 118 18.68 0.33 -9.32
N ALA A 119 19.28 1.18 -8.48
CA ALA A 119 18.55 2.08 -7.60
C ALA A 119 17.54 2.96 -8.38
N GLY A 120 17.96 3.53 -9.51
CA GLY A 120 17.08 4.33 -10.38
C GLY A 120 15.93 3.54 -11.05
N LYS A 121 15.98 2.20 -11.07
CA LYS A 121 14.84 1.37 -11.49
C LYS A 121 13.85 1.12 -10.35
N LEU A 122 14.33 1.05 -9.11
CA LEU A 122 13.50 0.88 -7.91
C LEU A 122 12.76 2.18 -7.56
N MET A 123 13.39 3.33 -7.75
CA MET A 123 12.80 4.64 -7.43
C MET A 123 11.98 5.23 -8.59
N LYS A 124 11.63 4.41 -9.58
CA LYS A 124 11.13 4.91 -10.85
C LYS A 124 9.66 5.27 -10.78
N ASP A 125 9.32 6.49 -11.19
CA ASP A 125 7.93 6.90 -11.41
C ASP A 125 7.31 6.10 -12.57
N THR A 126 6.42 5.18 -12.20
CA THR A 126 5.71 4.26 -13.10
C THR A 126 4.74 4.99 -14.01
N THR A 127 3.95 5.92 -13.45
CA THR A 127 2.98 6.77 -14.13
C THR A 127 3.61 7.57 -15.25
N LYS A 128 4.67 8.34 -14.95
CA LYS A 128 5.42 9.10 -15.98
C LYS A 128 6.10 8.16 -16.97
N SER A 129 6.55 6.99 -16.52
CA SER A 129 7.12 6.00 -17.42
C SER A 129 6.10 5.38 -18.37
N ALA A 130 4.82 5.26 -18.01
CA ALA A 130 3.76 4.77 -18.86
C ALA A 130 3.49 5.77 -20.00
N VAL A 131 3.32 7.05 -19.67
CA VAL A 131 3.13 8.13 -20.65
C VAL A 131 4.29 8.18 -21.66
N ARG A 132 5.54 8.13 -21.19
CA ARG A 132 6.72 8.12 -22.09
C ARG A 132 6.84 6.87 -22.97
N LYS A 133 6.29 5.73 -22.54
CA LYS A 133 6.28 4.52 -23.38
C LYS A 133 5.17 4.60 -24.40
N TYR A 134 3.97 5.04 -24.00
CA TYR A 134 2.89 5.29 -24.93
C TYR A 134 3.30 6.28 -26.03
N ALA A 135 3.90 7.42 -25.67
CA ALA A 135 4.35 8.43 -26.63
C ALA A 135 5.38 7.90 -27.66
N ARG A 136 6.20 6.90 -27.31
CA ARG A 136 7.21 6.33 -28.23
C ARG A 136 6.67 5.29 -29.19
N TRP A 137 5.63 4.57 -28.79
CA TRP A 137 5.13 3.41 -29.52
C TRP A 137 3.72 3.60 -30.06
N ASN A 138 3.07 4.70 -29.69
CA ASN A 138 1.70 5.07 -30.03
C ASN A 138 0.68 3.94 -29.82
N SER A 139 0.94 3.05 -28.86
CA SER A 139 0.14 1.86 -28.60
C SER A 139 0.02 1.63 -27.09
N THR A 140 -1.21 1.54 -26.60
CA THR A 140 -1.54 1.31 -25.19
C THR A 140 -1.15 -0.11 -24.75
N SER A 141 -1.43 -1.11 -25.58
CA SER A 141 -1.07 -2.52 -25.30
C SER A 141 0.44 -2.72 -25.16
N LEU A 142 1.22 -2.15 -26.08
CA LEU A 142 2.68 -2.26 -26.02
C LEU A 142 3.26 -1.45 -24.85
N ALA A 143 2.62 -0.32 -24.51
CA ALA A 143 2.97 0.44 -23.31
C ALA A 143 2.67 -0.35 -22.03
N ALA A 144 1.53 -1.05 -21.96
CA ALA A 144 1.11 -1.87 -20.83
C ALA A 144 2.08 -3.06 -20.59
N ILE A 145 2.35 -3.86 -21.62
CA ILE A 145 3.31 -5.00 -21.49
C ILE A 145 4.67 -4.51 -21.01
N ARG A 146 5.15 -3.39 -21.57
CA ARG A 146 6.44 -2.83 -21.17
C ARG A 146 6.40 -2.17 -19.81
N ILE A 147 5.26 -1.63 -19.36
CA ILE A 147 5.16 -1.00 -18.04
C ILE A 147 5.21 -2.05 -16.94
N SER A 148 4.70 -3.27 -17.14
CA SER A 148 4.70 -4.33 -16.13
C SER A 148 6.08 -4.53 -15.49
N LYS A 149 7.15 -4.69 -16.29
CA LYS A 149 8.52 -4.84 -15.76
C LYS A 149 9.02 -3.61 -14.99
N THR A 150 8.53 -2.41 -15.33
CA THR A 150 8.89 -1.18 -14.63
C THR A 150 8.08 -1.00 -13.35
N ALA A 151 6.78 -1.31 -13.39
CA ALA A 151 5.89 -1.29 -12.25
C ALA A 151 6.38 -2.26 -11.18
N PHE A 152 6.67 -3.51 -11.55
CA PHE A 152 7.22 -4.52 -10.64
C PHE A 152 8.48 -4.04 -9.91
N ARG A 153 9.46 -3.48 -10.64
CA ARG A 153 10.71 -3.02 -10.02
C ARG A 153 10.50 -1.81 -9.13
N ALA A 154 9.61 -0.91 -9.54
CA ALA A 154 9.35 0.32 -8.82
C ALA A 154 8.50 0.10 -7.54
N SER A 155 7.65 -0.94 -7.52
CA SER A 155 6.79 -1.24 -6.38
C SER A 155 7.51 -1.99 -5.25
N ILE A 156 8.63 -2.67 -5.53
CA ILE A 156 9.40 -3.40 -4.50
C ILE A 156 9.76 -2.49 -3.33
N LEU A 157 10.28 -1.28 -3.62
CA LEU A 157 10.83 -0.42 -2.59
C LEU A 157 9.75 0.14 -1.64
N SER A 158 8.61 0.57 -2.20
CA SER A 158 7.49 1.08 -1.41
C SER A 158 6.82 -0.02 -0.58
N ASN A 159 6.56 -1.19 -1.18
CA ASN A 159 5.93 -2.31 -0.49
C ASN A 159 6.87 -2.91 0.58
N ALA A 160 8.19 -2.90 0.35
CA ALA A 160 9.16 -3.35 1.33
C ALA A 160 9.17 -2.43 2.56
N ALA A 161 8.96 -1.13 2.37
CA ALA A 161 8.83 -0.19 3.48
C ALA A 161 7.61 -0.49 4.35
N VAL A 162 6.45 -0.74 3.72
CA VAL A 162 5.22 -1.13 4.43
C VAL A 162 5.44 -2.43 5.21
N PHE A 163 6.01 -3.45 4.56
CA PHE A 163 6.34 -4.73 5.20
C PHE A 163 7.24 -4.54 6.44
N VAL A 164 8.32 -3.77 6.33
CA VAL A 164 9.22 -3.51 7.47
C VAL A 164 8.48 -2.81 8.63
N VAL A 165 7.61 -1.85 8.34
CA VAL A 165 6.82 -1.17 9.39
C VAL A 165 5.84 -2.12 10.06
N GLU A 166 5.14 -2.97 9.29
CA GLU A 166 4.24 -3.98 9.83
C GLU A 166 4.98 -4.97 10.73
N GLU A 167 6.13 -5.49 10.28
CA GLU A 167 6.97 -6.40 11.06
C GLU A 167 7.49 -5.76 12.35
N ILE A 168 7.91 -4.49 12.32
CA ILE A 168 8.35 -3.78 13.53
C ILE A 168 7.18 -3.65 14.52
N VAL A 169 5.99 -3.26 14.04
CA VAL A 169 4.81 -3.11 14.90
C VAL A 169 4.41 -4.44 15.53
N ASP A 170 4.42 -5.52 14.76
CA ASP A 170 4.06 -6.84 15.25
C ASP A 170 5.13 -7.44 16.16
N ALA A 171 6.41 -7.19 15.90
CA ALA A 171 7.51 -7.53 16.80
C ALA A 171 7.38 -6.77 18.13
N ILE A 172 7.08 -5.47 18.11
CA ILE A 172 6.84 -4.66 19.31
C ILE A 172 5.67 -5.22 20.12
N LYS A 173 4.51 -5.47 19.50
CA LYS A 173 3.35 -6.05 20.19
C LYS A 173 3.69 -7.40 20.80
N THR A 174 4.39 -8.24 20.06
CA THR A 174 4.80 -9.56 20.54
C THR A 174 5.73 -9.40 21.74
N PHE A 175 6.77 -8.55 21.64
CA PHE A 175 7.72 -8.28 22.73
C PHE A 175 7.09 -7.68 23.99
N PHE A 176 6.12 -6.78 23.85
CA PHE A 176 5.38 -6.23 25.00
C PHE A 176 4.37 -7.23 25.58
N ASN A 177 3.80 -8.11 24.77
CA ASN A 177 2.94 -9.21 25.22
C ASN A 177 3.74 -10.40 25.80
N LEU A 178 5.05 -10.48 25.52
CA LEU A 178 5.99 -11.51 25.99
C LEU A 178 6.22 -11.52 27.52
N GLY A 179 5.65 -10.57 28.26
CA GLY A 179 5.51 -10.68 29.71
C GLY A 179 4.69 -11.90 30.15
N SER A 180 3.95 -12.53 29.23
CA SER A 180 3.20 -13.78 29.43
C SER A 180 3.71 -14.89 28.50
N LYS A 181 4.77 -15.61 28.92
CA LYS A 181 5.51 -16.64 28.16
C LYS A 181 4.69 -17.78 27.53
N LYS A 182 5.17 -18.33 26.39
CA LYS A 182 5.36 -19.79 26.12
C LYS A 182 6.36 -20.05 24.95
N PRO A 183 7.04 -21.23 24.89
CA PRO A 183 8.11 -21.55 23.93
C PRO A 183 7.67 -21.91 22.50
N ASP A 184 6.36 -21.86 22.20
CA ASP A 184 5.81 -22.09 20.84
C ASP A 184 5.78 -20.79 19.99
N ASP A 185 6.38 -19.71 20.51
CA ASP A 185 6.32 -18.37 19.92
C ASP A 185 7.11 -18.24 18.61
N THR A 186 8.16 -19.06 18.43
CA THR A 186 9.01 -19.00 17.24
C THR A 186 8.27 -19.48 15.99
N SER A 187 7.45 -20.52 16.09
CA SER A 187 6.65 -21.04 14.97
C SER A 187 5.56 -20.05 14.57
N VAL A 188 4.93 -19.41 15.56
CA VAL A 188 3.94 -18.34 15.38
C VAL A 188 4.56 -17.10 14.74
N PHE A 189 5.74 -16.68 15.20
CA PHE A 189 6.48 -15.56 14.62
C PHE A 189 6.85 -15.83 13.16
N LEU A 190 7.42 -17.00 12.85
CA LEU A 190 7.73 -17.38 11.47
C LEU A 190 6.50 -17.42 10.58
N THR A 191 5.38 -17.93 11.09
CA THR A 191 4.12 -17.97 10.35
C THR A 191 3.61 -16.55 10.04
N ARG A 192 3.70 -15.63 10.99
CA ARG A 192 3.34 -14.20 10.79
C ARG A 192 4.26 -13.52 9.78
N LEU A 193 5.58 -13.72 9.91
CA LEU A 193 6.57 -13.18 8.99
C LEU A 193 6.35 -13.70 7.56
N LEU A 194 6.06 -14.99 7.40
CA LEU A 194 5.75 -15.59 6.10
C LEU A 194 4.44 -15.03 5.52
N LEU A 195 3.42 -14.80 6.36
CA LEU A 195 2.17 -14.19 5.94
C LEU A 195 2.38 -12.75 5.46
N ALA A 196 3.16 -11.95 6.18
CA ALA A 196 3.50 -10.59 5.80
C ALA A 196 4.37 -10.55 4.52
N ALA A 197 5.33 -11.46 4.38
CA ALA A 197 6.14 -11.60 3.17
C ALA A 197 5.28 -12.00 1.96
N ARG A 198 4.26 -12.85 2.16
CA ARG A 198 3.28 -13.20 1.14
C ARG A 198 2.44 -11.98 0.74
N LYS A 199 1.92 -11.21 1.71
CA LYS A 199 1.18 -9.96 1.45
C LYS A 199 2.00 -8.96 0.65
N PHE A 200 3.27 -8.78 1.02
CA PHE A 200 4.23 -7.97 0.27
C PHE A 200 4.32 -8.41 -1.20
N LEU A 201 4.46 -9.73 -1.44
CA LEU A 201 4.57 -10.25 -2.80
C LEU A 201 3.26 -10.08 -3.59
N GLN A 202 2.12 -10.37 -2.98
CA GLN A 202 0.80 -10.18 -3.57
C GLN A 202 0.55 -8.71 -3.90
N ALA A 203 0.95 -7.78 -3.03
CA ALA A 203 0.85 -6.35 -3.27
C ALA A 203 1.72 -5.92 -4.46
N VAL A 204 2.99 -6.35 -4.54
CA VAL A 204 3.88 -6.06 -5.68
C VAL A 204 3.30 -6.57 -7.00
N ILE A 205 2.75 -7.79 -7.01
CA ILE A 205 2.09 -8.37 -8.18
C ILE A 205 0.83 -7.58 -8.52
N GLY A 206 0.01 -7.26 -7.53
CA GLY A 206 -1.21 -6.47 -7.65
C GLY A 206 -0.94 -5.09 -8.25
N THR A 207 0.04 -4.33 -7.73
CA THR A 207 0.47 -3.05 -8.29
C THR A 207 0.92 -3.20 -9.75
N THR A 208 1.59 -4.29 -10.09
CA THR A 208 2.10 -4.56 -11.44
C THR A 208 0.97 -4.82 -12.42
N VAL A 209 0.08 -5.74 -12.08
CA VAL A 209 -1.06 -6.14 -12.93
C VAL A 209 -2.04 -4.98 -13.04
N GLY A 210 -2.43 -4.39 -11.90
CA GLY A 210 -3.33 -3.24 -11.86
C GLY A 210 -2.78 -2.03 -12.62
N GLY A 211 -1.48 -1.73 -12.47
CA GLY A 211 -0.83 -0.66 -13.22
C GLY A 211 -0.79 -0.92 -14.73
N ALA A 212 -0.60 -2.18 -15.15
CA ALA A 212 -0.64 -2.57 -16.55
C ALA A 212 -2.06 -2.46 -17.14
N LEU A 213 -3.07 -2.99 -16.45
CA LEU A 213 -4.49 -2.88 -16.84
C LEU A 213 -4.94 -1.41 -16.89
N GLY A 214 -4.59 -0.63 -15.88
CA GLY A 214 -4.86 0.80 -15.85
C GLY A 214 -4.20 1.56 -17.00
N THR A 215 -3.03 1.11 -17.47
CA THR A 215 -2.37 1.68 -18.65
C THR A 215 -3.09 1.38 -19.96
N LEU A 216 -3.79 0.25 -20.05
CA LEU A 216 -4.62 -0.07 -21.23
C LEU A 216 -5.78 0.92 -21.37
N VAL A 217 -6.38 1.32 -20.24
CA VAL A 217 -7.45 2.32 -20.20
C VAL A 217 -6.90 3.71 -20.46
N SER A 218 -5.91 4.15 -19.69
CA SER A 218 -5.31 5.47 -19.84
C SER A 218 -3.86 5.51 -19.32
N PRO A 219 -2.86 5.66 -20.20
CA PRO A 219 -1.48 5.84 -19.79
C PRO A 219 -1.32 7.08 -18.91
N GLY A 220 -0.73 6.92 -17.73
CA GLY A 220 -0.63 7.98 -16.73
C GLY A 220 -1.70 7.83 -15.66
N LYS A 221 -2.81 8.57 -15.75
CA LYS A 221 -3.85 8.56 -14.69
C LYS A 221 -4.41 7.16 -14.45
N GLY A 222 -4.72 6.42 -15.52
CA GLY A 222 -5.18 5.03 -15.41
C GLY A 222 -4.11 4.11 -14.82
N THR A 223 -2.85 4.27 -15.21
CA THR A 223 -1.71 3.55 -14.59
C THR A 223 -1.65 3.77 -13.07
N PHE A 224 -1.81 5.02 -12.61
CA PHE A 224 -1.77 5.36 -11.18
C PHE A 224 -2.93 4.72 -10.42
N VAL A 225 -4.16 4.92 -10.89
CA VAL A 225 -5.36 4.37 -10.24
C VAL A 225 -5.33 2.84 -10.25
N GLY A 226 -5.02 2.23 -11.39
CA GLY A 226 -4.94 0.78 -11.51
C GLY A 226 -3.86 0.18 -10.61
N ALA A 227 -2.69 0.82 -10.51
CA ALA A 227 -1.63 0.38 -9.60
C ALA A 227 -2.08 0.44 -8.13
N PHE A 228 -2.75 1.53 -7.73
CA PHE A 228 -3.26 1.71 -6.37
C PHE A 228 -4.35 0.69 -6.00
N VAL A 229 -5.34 0.48 -6.88
CA VAL A 229 -6.39 -0.52 -6.68
C VAL A 229 -5.80 -1.93 -6.64
N GLY A 230 -4.90 -2.24 -7.58
CA GLY A 230 -4.22 -3.54 -7.64
C GLY A 230 -3.40 -3.84 -6.39
N GLU A 231 -2.68 -2.84 -5.86
CA GLU A 231 -1.95 -2.95 -4.58
C GLU A 231 -2.89 -3.24 -3.42
N SER A 232 -4.01 -2.53 -3.33
CA SER A 232 -5.01 -2.69 -2.27
C SER A 232 -5.64 -4.09 -2.28
N ILE A 233 -5.99 -4.60 -3.47
CA ILE A 233 -6.49 -5.97 -3.63
C ILE A 233 -5.39 -6.98 -3.26
N GLY A 234 -4.16 -6.75 -3.72
CA GLY A 234 -3.02 -7.62 -3.42
C GLY A 234 -2.75 -7.75 -1.92
N TYR A 235 -2.88 -6.68 -1.16
CA TYR A 235 -2.73 -6.71 0.31
C TYR A 235 -3.88 -7.43 1.05
N SER A 236 -5.03 -7.60 0.39
CA SER A 236 -6.25 -8.14 0.99
C SER A 236 -6.46 -9.64 0.71
N LEU A 237 -5.67 -10.25 -0.19
CA LEU A 237 -5.67 -11.69 -0.54
C LEU A 237 -4.68 -12.51 0.29
#